data_AF-A0A0B6XWW7-F1
#
_entry.id   AF-A0A0B6XWW7-F1
#
_cell.length_a   1.000
_cell.length_b   1.000
_cell.length_c   1.000
_cell.angle_alpha   90.00
_cell.angle_beta   90.00
_cell.angle_gamma   90.00
#
_symmetry.space_group_name_H-M   'P 1'
#
loop_
_entity.id
_entity.type
_entity.pdbx_description
1 polymer ?
#
loop_
_entity_poly.entity_id
_entity_poly.type
_entity_poly.pdbx_seq_one_letter_code
_entity_poly.pdbx_strand_id
1 'polypeptide(L)'
;ETLVRNGLKVRGHCMFWAVKGNEPDYVTPLTGQSLKDAVDEHIAYMTNITKGKLSHWDVNNELLHGRLFEDGTGDSNYTFHMFQAIHAADHVPLLFLNDYDVVAGGGHTLEYLDQINKFKDANVGLGGVGVQSHLQDFVEPDPTLLKARLDHLAQADVPMWVTEPDR
;
A
#
# COMPACT_ATOMS: atom_id res chain seq x y z
N GLU A 1 -15.75 12.02 8.91
CA GLU A 1 -16.46 13.32 8.76
C GLU A 1 -15.76 14.48 9.44
N THR A 2 -15.31 14.34 10.69
CA THR A 2 -14.63 15.43 11.43
C THR A 2 -13.44 16.02 10.70
N LEU A 3 -12.50 15.19 10.20
CA LEU A 3 -11.31 15.66 9.50
C LEU A 3 -11.66 16.49 8.24
N VAL A 4 -12.52 15.92 7.38
CA VAL A 4 -12.97 16.58 6.14
C VAL A 4 -13.69 17.90 6.42
N ARG A 5 -14.55 17.96 7.46
CA ARG A 5 -15.22 19.21 7.86
C ARG A 5 -14.25 20.29 8.33
N ASN A 6 -13.07 19.91 8.80
CA ASN A 6 -12.01 20.84 9.18
C ASN A 6 -11.04 21.14 8.03
N GLY A 7 -11.37 20.75 6.78
CA GLY A 7 -10.54 21.00 5.61
C GLY A 7 -9.26 20.15 5.56
N LEU A 8 -9.16 19.10 6.39
CA LEU A 8 -8.00 18.21 6.42
C LEU A 8 -8.14 17.12 5.38
N LYS A 9 -7.06 16.91 4.61
CA LYS A 9 -6.91 15.76 3.71
C LYS A 9 -6.73 14.48 4.52
N VAL A 10 -7.34 13.39 4.08
CA VAL A 10 -7.35 12.11 4.79
C VAL A 10 -6.68 11.03 3.94
N ARG A 11 -5.77 10.28 4.57
CA ARG A 11 -5.21 9.03 4.05
C ARG A 11 -6.01 7.86 4.60
N GLY A 12 -6.58 7.03 3.73
CA GLY A 12 -7.12 5.74 4.13
C GLY A 12 -5.96 4.78 4.35
N HIS A 13 -5.85 4.20 5.54
CA HIS A 13 -4.83 3.22 5.89
C HIS A 13 -5.49 2.05 6.63
N CYS A 14 -5.48 0.83 6.11
CA CYS A 14 -5.21 0.45 4.72
C CYS A 14 -6.37 -0.41 4.19
N MET A 15 -6.44 -0.62 2.86
CA MET A 15 -7.45 -1.50 2.27
C MET A 15 -7.08 -2.98 2.49
N PHE A 16 -5.83 -3.34 2.26
CA PHE A 16 -5.34 -4.71 2.37
C PHE A 16 -3.97 -4.77 3.02
N TRP A 17 -3.81 -5.69 3.97
CA TRP A 17 -2.53 -5.95 4.65
C TRP A 17 -2.30 -7.46 4.68
N ALA A 18 -1.49 -7.97 3.76
CA ALA A 18 -1.32 -9.42 3.52
C ALA A 18 -0.30 -10.10 4.45
N VAL A 19 0.13 -9.38 5.49
CA VAL A 19 1.05 -9.89 6.50
C VAL A 19 0.22 -10.68 7.51
N LYS A 20 0.58 -11.96 7.65
CA LYS A 20 -0.15 -12.93 8.46
C LYS A 20 -0.49 -12.38 9.84
N GLY A 21 -1.78 -12.29 10.13
CA GLY A 21 -2.32 -11.87 11.42
C GLY A 21 -2.88 -10.44 11.42
N ASN A 22 -2.73 -9.72 10.31
CA ASN A 22 -3.36 -8.42 10.10
C ASN A 22 -4.68 -8.53 9.33
N GLU A 23 -4.97 -9.70 8.74
CA GLU A 23 -6.22 -10.00 8.05
C GLU A 23 -7.30 -10.46 9.03
N PRO A 24 -8.59 -10.21 8.75
CA PRO A 24 -9.68 -10.78 9.53
C PRO A 24 -9.66 -12.32 9.50
N ASP A 25 -9.95 -12.95 10.64
CA ASP A 25 -9.91 -14.42 10.81
C ASP A 25 -10.69 -15.17 9.71
N TYR A 26 -11.83 -14.63 9.28
CA TYR A 26 -12.70 -15.26 8.28
C TYR A 26 -12.11 -15.26 6.86
N VAL A 27 -11.12 -14.41 6.57
CA VAL A 27 -10.46 -14.31 5.25
C VAL A 27 -9.40 -15.40 5.10
N THR A 28 -8.65 -15.67 6.17
CA THR A 28 -7.51 -16.62 6.14
C THR A 28 -7.82 -18.04 5.62
N PRO A 29 -9.01 -18.65 5.85
CA PRO A 29 -9.32 -19.95 5.26
C PRO A 29 -9.86 -19.90 3.82
N LEU A 30 -10.15 -18.71 3.26
CA LEU A 30 -10.70 -18.58 1.91
C LEU A 30 -9.62 -18.81 0.86
N THR A 31 -9.99 -19.45 -0.25
CA THR A 31 -9.09 -19.72 -1.38
C THR A 31 -9.87 -19.72 -2.71
N GLY A 32 -9.15 -19.57 -3.83
CA GLY A 32 -9.74 -19.59 -5.16
C GLY A 32 -10.84 -18.54 -5.31
N GLN A 33 -12.00 -18.94 -5.81
CA GLN A 33 -13.10 -18.00 -6.10
C GLN A 33 -13.69 -17.35 -4.84
N SER A 34 -13.79 -18.07 -3.71
CA SER A 34 -14.40 -17.49 -2.51
C SER A 34 -13.56 -16.35 -1.91
N LEU A 35 -12.22 -16.44 -2.04
CA LEU A 35 -11.35 -15.33 -1.66
C LEU A 35 -11.50 -14.15 -2.62
N LYS A 36 -11.62 -14.42 -3.93
CA LYS A 36 -11.84 -13.37 -4.94
C LYS A 36 -13.15 -12.63 -4.68
N ASP A 37 -14.23 -13.35 -4.44
CA ASP A 37 -15.54 -12.78 -4.14
C ASP A 37 -15.50 -11.92 -2.86
N ALA A 38 -14.80 -12.39 -1.81
CA ALA A 38 -14.64 -11.63 -0.56
C ALA A 38 -13.84 -10.32 -0.75
N VAL A 39 -12.80 -10.36 -1.60
CA VAL A 39 -12.02 -9.16 -1.96
C VAL A 39 -12.88 -8.18 -2.74
N ASP A 40 -13.63 -8.62 -3.75
CA ASP A 40 -14.48 -7.77 -4.57
C ASP A 40 -15.61 -7.14 -3.74
N GLU A 41 -16.24 -7.91 -2.83
CA GLU A 41 -17.24 -7.41 -1.90
C GLU A 41 -16.64 -6.35 -0.97
N HIS A 42 -15.44 -6.59 -0.45
CA HIS A 42 -14.73 -5.63 0.40
C HIS A 42 -14.42 -4.33 -0.35
N ILE A 43 -13.92 -4.40 -1.59
CA ILE A 43 -13.66 -3.23 -2.44
C ILE A 43 -14.94 -2.44 -2.67
N ALA A 44 -16.02 -3.10 -3.06
CA ALA A 44 -17.31 -2.46 -3.31
C ALA A 44 -17.86 -1.77 -2.05
N TYR A 45 -17.80 -2.44 -0.90
CA TYR A 45 -18.25 -1.88 0.36
C TYR A 45 -17.40 -0.66 0.78
N MET A 46 -16.08 -0.81 0.81
CA MET A 46 -15.17 0.22 1.30
C MET A 46 -15.20 1.45 0.41
N THR A 47 -15.10 1.30 -0.91
CA THR A 47 -15.16 2.42 -1.86
C THR A 47 -16.49 3.18 -1.76
N ASN A 48 -17.60 2.48 -1.52
CA ASN A 48 -18.90 3.13 -1.32
C ASN A 48 -18.94 3.98 -0.04
N ILE A 49 -18.44 3.45 1.09
CA ILE A 49 -18.50 4.19 2.37
C ILE A 49 -17.42 5.28 2.48
N THR A 50 -16.31 5.17 1.75
CA THR A 50 -15.21 6.15 1.78
C THR A 50 -15.27 7.19 0.67
N LYS A 51 -16.19 7.04 -0.30
CA LYS A 51 -16.31 7.93 -1.47
C LYS A 51 -16.30 9.40 -1.10
N GLY A 52 -15.39 10.15 -1.72
CA GLY A 52 -15.22 11.60 -1.51
C GLY A 52 -14.64 12.00 -0.15
N LYS A 53 -14.16 11.04 0.66
CA LYS A 53 -13.57 11.30 1.99
C LYS A 53 -12.04 11.19 2.00
N LEU A 54 -11.45 10.53 1.01
CA LEU A 54 -10.02 10.21 0.97
C LEU A 54 -9.32 11.00 -0.14
N SER A 55 -8.14 11.53 0.15
CA SER A 55 -7.23 12.06 -0.88
C SER A 55 -6.17 11.04 -1.28
N HIS A 56 -5.76 10.18 -0.34
CA HIS A 56 -4.81 9.10 -0.54
C HIS A 56 -5.39 7.81 0.05
N TRP A 57 -5.02 6.67 -0.51
CA TRP A 57 -5.41 5.37 0.02
C TRP A 57 -4.28 4.36 -0.12
N ASP A 58 -3.81 3.85 1.01
CA ASP A 58 -2.87 2.74 1.06
C ASP A 58 -3.64 1.47 0.70
N VAL A 59 -3.52 1.04 -0.56
CA VAL A 59 -4.24 -0.12 -1.09
C VAL A 59 -3.62 -1.39 -0.53
N ASN A 60 -2.32 -1.55 -0.69
CA ASN A 60 -1.56 -2.64 -0.07
C ASN A 60 -0.55 -2.06 0.91
N ASN A 61 -0.70 -2.45 2.18
CA ASN A 61 0.30 -2.23 3.22
C ASN A 61 1.21 -3.45 3.31
N GLU A 62 2.52 -3.22 3.34
CA GLU A 62 3.56 -4.23 3.58
C GLU A 62 3.53 -5.40 2.59
N LEU A 63 3.33 -5.09 1.31
CA LEU A 63 3.19 -6.09 0.26
C LEU A 63 4.48 -6.87 0.02
N LEU A 64 5.64 -6.31 0.37
CA LEU A 64 6.92 -7.04 0.33
C LEU A 64 6.97 -8.21 1.34
N HIS A 65 6.11 -8.18 2.36
CA HIS A 65 6.16 -9.07 3.51
C HIS A 65 4.99 -10.06 3.56
N GLY A 66 4.05 -9.98 2.60
CA GLY A 66 2.81 -10.76 2.61
C GLY A 66 2.35 -11.17 1.20
N ARG A 67 1.88 -12.41 1.06
CA ARG A 67 1.43 -12.98 -0.23
C ARG A 67 0.05 -13.62 -0.19
N LEU A 68 -0.71 -13.41 0.89
CA LEU A 68 -2.00 -14.09 1.13
C LEU A 68 -2.94 -14.07 -0.08
N PHE A 69 -3.09 -12.91 -0.72
CA PHE A 69 -4.03 -12.77 -1.83
C PHE A 69 -3.55 -13.45 -3.12
N GLU A 70 -2.26 -13.36 -3.47
CA GLU A 70 -1.72 -14.05 -4.65
C GLU A 70 -1.75 -15.57 -4.47
N ASP A 71 -1.24 -16.05 -3.33
CA ASP A 71 -1.14 -17.48 -3.04
C ASP A 71 -2.54 -18.10 -2.82
N GLY A 72 -3.43 -17.40 -2.13
CA GLY A 72 -4.79 -17.86 -1.84
C GLY A 72 -5.69 -17.89 -3.07
N THR A 73 -5.52 -16.95 -4.01
CA THR A 73 -6.30 -16.92 -5.26
C THR A 73 -5.69 -17.78 -6.38
N GLY A 74 -4.40 -18.13 -6.28
CA GLY A 74 -3.65 -18.80 -7.32
C GLY A 74 -3.30 -17.91 -8.52
N ASP A 75 -3.41 -16.58 -8.37
CA ASP A 75 -3.11 -15.61 -9.41
C ASP A 75 -1.96 -14.69 -8.95
N SER A 76 -0.81 -14.81 -9.60
CA SER A 76 0.39 -14.05 -9.27
C SER A 76 0.27 -12.55 -9.54
N ASN A 77 -0.77 -12.10 -10.24
CA ASN A 77 -1.03 -10.69 -10.55
C ASN A 77 -2.25 -10.16 -9.79
N TYR A 78 -2.76 -10.89 -8.79
CA TYR A 78 -4.01 -10.54 -8.15
C TYR A 78 -3.96 -9.18 -7.42
N THR A 79 -2.79 -8.78 -6.91
CA THR A 79 -2.55 -7.47 -6.31
C THR A 79 -2.65 -6.33 -7.32
N PHE A 80 -2.30 -6.54 -8.58
CA PHE A 80 -2.56 -5.59 -9.67
C PHE A 80 -4.05 -5.43 -9.94
N HIS A 81 -4.79 -6.55 -9.95
CA HIS A 81 -6.24 -6.53 -10.11
C HIS A 81 -6.92 -5.74 -8.98
N MET A 82 -6.47 -5.90 -7.73
CA MET A 82 -6.98 -5.14 -6.57
C MET A 82 -6.84 -3.63 -6.77
N PHE A 83 -5.68 -3.15 -7.24
CA PHE A 83 -5.48 -1.74 -7.58
C PHE A 83 -6.42 -1.27 -8.69
N GLN A 84 -6.52 -2.03 -9.79
CA GLN A 84 -7.38 -1.69 -10.92
C GLN A 84 -8.86 -1.61 -10.51
N ALA A 85 -9.34 -2.56 -9.71
CA ALA A 85 -10.72 -2.62 -9.24
C ALA A 85 -11.05 -1.42 -8.33
N ILE A 86 -10.16 -1.05 -7.41
CA ILE A 86 -10.34 0.14 -6.57
C ILE A 86 -10.34 1.41 -7.42
N HIS A 87 -9.39 1.55 -8.33
CA HIS A 87 -9.30 2.74 -9.20
C HIS A 87 -10.55 2.90 -10.07
N ALA A 88 -11.11 1.79 -10.57
CA ALA A 88 -12.36 1.79 -11.32
C ALA A 88 -13.58 2.19 -10.47
N ALA A 89 -13.61 1.79 -9.20
CA ALA A 89 -14.70 2.11 -8.27
C ALA A 89 -14.65 3.56 -7.74
N ASP A 90 -13.44 4.06 -7.43
CA ASP A 90 -13.18 5.44 -7.02
C ASP A 90 -11.80 5.92 -7.54
N HIS A 91 -11.83 6.78 -8.57
CA HIS A 91 -10.63 7.35 -9.20
C HIS A 91 -10.17 8.66 -8.53
N VAL A 92 -10.83 9.11 -7.46
CA VAL A 92 -10.52 10.36 -6.77
C VAL A 92 -9.26 10.27 -5.90
N PRO A 93 -9.11 9.27 -4.99
CA PRO A 93 -7.89 9.16 -4.20
C PRO A 93 -6.72 8.67 -5.04
N LEU A 94 -5.52 9.19 -4.76
CA LEU A 94 -4.28 8.56 -5.23
C LEU A 94 -4.11 7.23 -4.48
N LEU A 95 -3.81 6.16 -5.22
CA LEU A 95 -3.62 4.81 -4.67
C LEU A 95 -2.15 4.52 -4.37
N PHE A 96 -1.88 3.90 -3.23
CA PHE A 96 -0.53 3.74 -2.69
C PHE A 96 -0.19 2.27 -2.42
N LEU A 97 1.06 1.92 -2.73
CA LEU A 97 1.81 0.92 -1.99
C LEU A 97 2.41 1.62 -0.75
N ASN A 98 2.42 1.00 0.42
CA ASN A 98 3.04 1.55 1.65
C ASN A 98 3.85 0.47 2.35
N ASP A 99 5.15 0.71 2.61
CA ASP A 99 6.03 -0.35 3.13
C ASP A 99 7.10 0.17 4.10
N TYR A 100 7.58 -0.72 4.99
CA TYR A 100 8.66 -0.46 5.95
C TYR A 100 9.99 -1.03 5.51
N ASP A 101 11.07 -0.68 6.22
CA ASP A 101 12.44 -1.13 5.91
C ASP A 101 12.93 -0.78 4.47
N VAL A 102 12.21 0.07 3.75
CA VAL A 102 12.57 0.56 2.41
C VAL A 102 13.43 1.82 2.43
N VAL A 103 13.44 2.55 3.56
CA VAL A 103 14.24 3.78 3.74
C VAL A 103 14.96 3.81 5.09
N ALA A 104 14.24 3.70 6.21
CA ALA A 104 14.84 3.86 7.55
C ALA A 104 15.84 2.74 7.88
N GLY A 105 15.41 1.47 7.84
CA GLY A 105 16.33 0.32 7.93
C GLY A 105 17.04 0.03 6.61
N GLY A 106 16.30 0.08 5.50
CA GLY A 106 16.79 0.00 4.13
C GLY A 106 17.05 -1.41 3.62
N GLY A 107 16.66 -2.45 4.36
CA GLY A 107 16.80 -3.86 3.98
C GLY A 107 16.03 -4.23 2.71
N HIS A 108 15.02 -3.44 2.32
CA HIS A 108 14.13 -3.72 1.20
C HIS A 108 14.09 -2.61 0.13
N THR A 109 15.09 -1.72 0.11
CA THR A 109 15.12 -0.57 -0.81
C THR A 109 15.07 -0.99 -2.29
N LEU A 110 15.80 -2.05 -2.66
CA LEU A 110 15.90 -2.51 -4.05
C LEU A 110 14.62 -3.24 -4.48
N GLU A 111 14.10 -4.11 -3.63
CA GLU A 111 12.88 -4.87 -3.84
C GLU A 111 11.67 -3.95 -3.97
N TYR A 112 11.63 -2.87 -3.19
CA TYR A 112 10.56 -1.88 -3.30
C TYR A 112 10.64 -1.12 -4.62
N LEU A 113 11.83 -0.70 -5.08
CA LEU A 113 11.97 -0.08 -6.40
C LEU A 113 11.47 -1.00 -7.53
N ASP A 114 11.80 -2.29 -7.47
CA ASP A 114 11.32 -3.28 -8.43
C ASP A 114 9.78 -3.45 -8.37
N GLN A 115 9.21 -3.54 -7.16
CA GLN A 115 7.76 -3.61 -6.98
C GLN A 115 7.06 -2.35 -7.54
N ILE A 116 7.57 -1.16 -7.25
CA ILE A 116 7.00 0.11 -7.75
C ILE A 116 7.01 0.13 -9.28
N ASN A 117 8.12 -0.25 -9.92
CA ASN A 117 8.20 -0.28 -11.37
C ASN A 117 7.22 -1.29 -11.98
N LYS A 118 7.06 -2.48 -11.38
CA LYS A 118 6.06 -3.47 -11.83
C LYS A 118 4.64 -2.93 -11.78
N PHE A 119 4.25 -2.26 -10.68
CA PHE A 119 2.91 -1.66 -10.56
C PHE A 119 2.71 -0.50 -11.54
N LYS A 120 3.74 0.34 -11.74
CA LYS A 120 3.73 1.42 -12.72
C LYS A 120 3.56 0.89 -14.14
N ASP A 121 4.37 -0.11 -14.52
CA ASP A 121 4.35 -0.71 -15.87
C ASP A 121 3.05 -1.47 -16.15
N ALA A 122 2.44 -2.06 -15.12
CA ALA A 122 1.12 -2.70 -15.22
C ALA A 122 -0.04 -1.70 -15.37
N ASN A 123 0.21 -0.38 -15.22
CA ASN A 123 -0.76 0.69 -15.40
C ASN A 123 -2.06 0.47 -14.59
N VAL A 124 -1.92 0.12 -13.31
CA VAL A 124 -3.04 -0.29 -12.44
C VAL A 124 -3.72 0.86 -11.70
N GLY A 125 -3.30 2.11 -11.95
CA GLY A 125 -3.75 3.28 -11.20
C GLY A 125 -2.90 3.61 -9.96
N LEU A 126 -1.64 3.13 -9.90
CA LEU A 126 -0.69 3.54 -8.88
C LEU A 126 -0.49 5.07 -8.92
N GLY A 127 -0.87 5.76 -7.84
CA GLY A 127 -0.79 7.22 -7.73
C GLY A 127 0.39 7.73 -6.91
N GLY A 128 0.94 6.89 -6.04
CA GLY A 128 2.08 7.23 -5.19
C GLY A 128 2.60 6.03 -4.40
N VAL A 129 3.69 6.23 -3.68
CA VAL A 129 4.29 5.22 -2.80
C VAL A 129 4.56 5.81 -1.42
N GLY A 130 4.38 5.00 -0.40
CA GLY A 130 4.57 5.34 1.01
C GLY A 130 5.83 4.68 1.53
N VAL A 131 6.68 5.47 2.19
CA VAL A 131 7.81 4.98 2.97
C VAL A 131 7.44 5.20 4.45
N GLN A 132 7.16 4.11 5.18
CA GLN A 132 6.66 4.21 6.57
C GLN A 132 7.63 5.01 7.44
N SER A 133 8.93 4.78 7.26
CA SER A 133 9.99 5.49 7.99
C SER A 133 9.92 5.31 9.51
N HIS A 134 9.46 4.14 9.98
CA HIS A 134 9.68 3.70 11.35
C HIS A 134 11.19 3.68 11.66
N LEU A 135 11.60 4.47 12.65
CA LEU A 135 12.98 4.55 13.10
C LEU A 135 13.25 3.46 14.14
N GLN A 136 14.46 2.93 14.14
CA GLN A 136 14.85 1.93 15.14
C GLN A 136 15.13 2.63 16.47
N ASP A 137 14.53 2.10 17.54
CA ASP A 137 14.79 2.56 18.89
C ASP A 137 16.29 2.57 19.18
N PHE A 138 16.77 3.67 19.78
CA PHE A 138 18.16 3.87 20.20
C PHE A 138 19.21 3.85 19.06
N VAL A 139 18.79 3.93 17.80
CA VAL A 139 19.66 4.06 16.63
C VAL A 139 19.43 5.41 15.98
N GLU A 140 20.45 6.27 15.97
CA GLU A 140 20.37 7.54 15.26
C GLU A 140 20.29 7.30 13.74
N PRO A 141 19.31 7.87 13.03
CA PRO A 141 19.21 7.72 11.59
C PRO A 141 20.40 8.39 10.90
N ASP A 142 21.05 7.68 9.99
CA ASP A 142 22.10 8.26 9.14
C ASP A 142 21.46 9.02 7.96
N PRO A 143 21.52 10.37 7.92
CA PRO A 143 20.90 11.15 6.87
C PRO A 143 21.48 10.86 5.47
N THR A 144 22.74 10.41 5.42
CA THR A 144 23.41 10.03 4.16
C THR A 144 22.77 8.78 3.58
N LEU A 145 22.54 7.77 4.42
CA LEU A 145 21.88 6.53 4.01
C LEU A 145 20.41 6.75 3.68
N LEU A 146 19.69 7.53 4.49
CA LEU A 146 18.30 7.90 4.20
C LEU A 146 18.19 8.58 2.84
N LYS A 147 19.05 9.57 2.57
CA LYS A 147 19.07 10.27 1.29
C LYS A 147 19.40 9.32 0.14
N ALA A 148 20.42 8.48 0.28
CA ALA A 148 20.81 7.55 -0.79
C ALA A 148 19.67 6.57 -1.15
N ARG A 149 18.92 6.10 -0.15
CA ARG A 149 17.76 5.21 -0.36
C ARG A 149 16.58 5.94 -1.00
N LEU A 150 16.30 7.17 -0.56
CA LEU A 150 15.29 8.03 -1.21
C LEU A 150 15.66 8.35 -2.66
N ASP A 151 16.92 8.71 -2.94
CA ASP A 151 17.43 8.94 -4.30
C ASP A 151 17.29 7.68 -5.16
N HIS A 152 17.45 6.49 -4.56
CA HIS A 152 17.26 5.23 -5.25
C HIS A 152 15.80 4.99 -5.63
N LEU A 153 14.87 5.12 -4.68
CA LEU A 153 13.44 4.97 -4.94
C LEU A 153 12.90 6.03 -5.92
N ALA A 154 13.46 7.25 -5.91
CA ALA A 154 13.10 8.32 -6.83
C ALA A 154 13.33 7.97 -8.32
N GLN A 155 14.16 6.97 -8.62
CA GLN A 155 14.34 6.48 -10.00
C GLN A 155 13.06 5.90 -10.60
N ALA A 156 12.09 5.51 -9.78
CA ALA A 156 10.78 5.05 -10.24
C ALA A 156 9.95 6.16 -10.91
N ASP A 157 10.28 7.44 -10.71
CA ASP A 157 9.47 8.59 -11.17
C ASP A 157 8.00 8.50 -10.72
N VAL A 158 7.78 8.01 -9.50
CA VAL A 158 6.47 7.94 -8.83
C VAL A 158 6.52 8.84 -7.60
N PRO A 159 5.50 9.68 -7.35
CA PRO A 159 5.46 10.53 -6.16
C PRO A 159 5.56 9.73 -4.85
N MET A 160 6.40 10.18 -3.92
CA MET A 160 6.69 9.47 -2.65
C MET A 160 6.25 10.29 -1.43
N TRP A 161 5.76 9.61 -0.39
CA TRP A 161 5.41 10.20 0.90
C TRP A 161 6.06 9.45 2.05
N VAL A 162 6.59 10.19 3.02
CA VAL A 162 6.84 9.66 4.36
C VAL A 162 5.48 9.52 5.06
N THR A 163 5.15 8.32 5.56
CA THR A 163 3.78 8.00 6.01
C THR A 163 3.64 7.81 7.51
N GLU A 164 4.61 7.23 8.20
CA GLU A 164 4.47 6.79 9.60
C GLU A 164 5.72 7.08 10.48
N PRO A 165 6.35 8.27 10.37
CA PRO A 165 7.59 8.53 11.09
C PRO A 165 7.33 8.58 12.60
N ASP A 166 8.15 7.87 13.37
CA ASP A 166 8.12 7.78 14.83
C ASP A 166 9.49 8.10 15.45
N ARG A 167 9.58 7.92 16.78
CA ARG A 167 10.79 8.10 17.60
C ARG A 167 10.74 7.23 18.84
#